data_AF-A0A5A7XJE3-F1
#
_entry.id   AF-A0A5A7XJE3-F1
#
_cell.length_a   1.000
_cell.length_b   1.000
_cell.length_c   1.000
_cell.angle_alpha   90.00
_cell.angle_beta   90.00
_cell.angle_gamma   90.00
#
_symmetry.space_group_name_H-M   'P 1'
#
loop_
_entity.id
_entity.type
_entity.pdbx_description
1 polymer ?
#
loop_
_entity_poly.entity_id
_entity_poly.type
_entity_poly.pdbx_seq_one_letter_code
_entity_poly.pdbx_strand_id
1 'polypeptide(L)'
;MTTTRQHIEDLDVDRWATLTRRAAADAVATAERLGMQPRPETVALARMTERDLVEHRERTGSPVPRRSLAMQVVEADHLRSAAEEHARIAQQGRLDAEAAASLARAEAEESARVAAAAGERVRAVEADAARQDAERRAERAADQKATLQARADVDRSRAEAAAEAAAADERVRAAEQRAVERSAERTTERAAGEQTVQLLHAEIEMARADAAAEVAAAEERARAAEARAAERSAERAAERATAEEAVQQVRRELEKVRADAAAEVAAARGQAAADVAAAHEAAAAEIAAAQKAAAADVARWEGHALDMERWARAEVATHLLTIPIPPFEVRSRAGSVESTIDTLYQIDHVLEVALGGGKSSFVPDRDFTLNLILKVQEQAEEVPRDLAALSTRYADEAQVAAAAGYAVAAGDAFRALLQRVDAAVTRLGTRFRSPDAEIIEGVTAMLADLRAKGLY
;
A
#
# COMPACT_ATOMS: atom_id res chain seq x y z
N MET A 1 -9.06 168.18 122.59
CA MET A 1 -9.66 166.88 122.23
C MET A 1 -8.53 165.88 122.06
N THR A 2 -8.60 164.71 122.68
CA THR A 2 -7.55 163.68 122.60
C THR A 2 -7.55 163.00 121.22
N THR A 3 -6.37 162.65 120.69
CA THR A 3 -6.11 162.06 119.35
C THR A 3 -6.97 160.84 118.99
N THR A 4 -7.50 160.14 119.98
CA THR A 4 -8.43 159.03 119.78
C THR A 4 -9.77 159.49 119.21
N ARG A 5 -10.26 160.69 119.57
CA ARG A 5 -11.55 161.20 119.09
C ARG A 5 -11.50 161.56 117.59
N GLN A 6 -10.38 162.12 117.12
CA GLN A 6 -10.15 162.44 115.71
C GLN A 6 -10.11 161.19 114.82
N HIS A 7 -9.39 160.14 115.26
CA HIS A 7 -9.34 158.87 114.51
C HIS A 7 -10.69 158.14 114.47
N ILE A 8 -11.51 158.27 115.51
CA ILE A 8 -12.87 157.75 115.49
C ILE A 8 -13.73 158.52 114.46
N GLU A 9 -13.50 159.82 114.30
CA GLU A 9 -14.19 160.66 113.31
C GLU A 9 -13.77 160.34 111.87
N ASP A 10 -12.49 160.08 111.60
CA ASP A 10 -11.95 159.76 110.25
C ASP A 10 -12.22 158.31 109.80
N LEU A 11 -12.72 157.43 110.68
CA LEU A 11 -13.10 156.07 110.30
C LEU A 11 -14.32 156.10 109.38
N ASP A 12 -14.16 155.45 108.22
CA ASP A 12 -15.24 155.08 107.31
C ASP A 12 -16.42 154.46 108.08
N VAL A 13 -17.63 154.81 107.65
CA VAL A 13 -18.87 154.64 108.42
C VAL A 13 -19.11 153.17 108.75
N ASP A 14 -18.94 152.28 107.76
CA ASP A 14 -19.09 150.84 107.95
C ASP A 14 -18.03 150.29 108.91
N ARG A 15 -16.79 150.74 108.76
CA ARG A 15 -15.65 150.27 109.56
C ARG A 15 -15.78 150.68 111.03
N TRP A 16 -16.31 151.86 111.31
CA TRP A 16 -16.61 152.31 112.67
C TRP A 16 -17.70 151.46 113.34
N ALA A 17 -18.74 151.10 112.59
CA ALA A 17 -19.86 150.33 113.13
C ALA A 17 -19.43 148.92 113.54
N THR A 18 -18.63 148.24 112.70
CA THR A 18 -18.05 146.93 113.03
C THR A 18 -17.20 147.00 114.31
N LEU A 19 -16.37 148.03 114.43
CA LEU A 19 -15.42 148.18 115.53
C LEU A 19 -16.13 148.52 116.86
N THR A 20 -17.14 149.38 116.81
CA THR A 20 -17.94 149.79 117.98
C THR A 20 -18.76 148.63 118.55
N ARG A 21 -19.39 147.80 117.69
CA ARG A 21 -20.13 146.61 118.14
C ARG A 21 -19.23 145.65 118.90
N ARG A 22 -18.06 145.37 118.33
CA ARG A 22 -17.10 144.41 118.89
C ARG A 22 -16.59 144.86 120.26
N ALA A 23 -16.20 146.14 120.38
CA ALA A 23 -15.72 146.67 121.65
C ALA A 23 -16.80 146.64 122.75
N ALA A 24 -18.06 146.92 122.43
CA ALA A 24 -19.17 146.84 123.38
C ALA A 24 -19.44 145.40 123.84
N ALA A 25 -19.43 144.43 122.92
CA ALA A 25 -19.60 143.02 123.25
C ALA A 25 -18.48 142.48 124.16
N ASP A 26 -17.22 142.84 123.85
CA ASP A 26 -16.06 142.43 124.64
C ASP A 26 -16.09 143.05 126.05
N ALA A 27 -16.58 144.28 126.20
CA ALA A 27 -16.73 144.94 127.49
C ALA A 27 -17.79 144.25 128.38
N VAL A 28 -18.94 143.87 127.81
CA VAL A 28 -20.00 143.13 128.52
C VAL A 28 -19.49 141.76 128.99
N ALA A 29 -18.85 141.00 128.10
CA ALA A 29 -18.30 139.68 128.42
C ALA A 29 -17.17 139.73 129.47
N THR A 30 -16.48 140.87 129.59
CA THR A 30 -15.43 141.06 130.60
C THR A 30 -16.01 141.37 131.98
N ALA A 31 -17.07 142.19 132.05
CA ALA A 31 -17.76 142.48 133.31
C ALA A 31 -18.37 141.20 133.92
N GLU A 32 -19.03 140.38 133.10
CA GLU A 32 -19.64 139.11 133.54
C GLU A 32 -18.60 138.12 134.08
N ARG A 33 -17.41 138.03 133.47
CA ARG A 33 -16.32 137.18 133.96
C ARG A 33 -15.74 137.62 135.31
N LEU A 34 -15.77 138.91 135.60
CA LEU A 34 -15.29 139.46 136.87
C LEU A 34 -16.38 139.46 137.96
N GLY A 35 -17.55 138.89 137.68
CA GLY A 35 -18.70 138.86 138.59
C GLY A 35 -19.34 140.24 138.81
N MET A 36 -19.00 141.22 137.98
CA MET A 36 -19.57 142.57 138.03
C MET A 36 -20.75 142.67 137.06
N GLN A 37 -21.84 143.32 137.49
CA GLN A 37 -22.99 143.50 136.62
C GLN A 37 -22.67 144.59 135.56
N PRO A 38 -22.70 144.28 134.24
CA PRO A 38 -22.36 145.24 133.19
C PRO A 38 -23.36 146.40 133.11
N ARG A 39 -22.86 147.59 132.74
CA ARG A 39 -23.69 148.79 132.57
C ARG A 39 -24.69 148.60 131.42
N PRO A 40 -25.96 149.02 131.60
CA PRO A 40 -27.03 148.75 130.64
C PRO A 40 -26.79 149.39 129.27
N GLU A 41 -26.12 150.54 129.18
CA GLU A 41 -25.84 151.21 127.89
C GLU A 41 -24.87 150.39 127.02
N THR A 42 -23.89 149.72 127.64
CA THR A 42 -22.92 148.88 126.92
C THR A 42 -23.56 147.57 126.44
N VAL A 43 -24.49 147.01 127.24
CA VAL A 43 -25.31 145.86 126.84
C VAL A 43 -26.21 146.20 125.66
N ALA A 44 -26.79 147.41 125.63
CA ALA A 44 -27.60 147.88 124.51
C ALA A 44 -26.77 147.99 123.22
N LEU A 45 -25.60 148.65 123.26
CA LEU A 45 -24.72 148.80 122.10
C LEU A 45 -24.19 147.45 121.58
N ALA A 46 -23.89 146.50 122.47
CA ALA A 46 -23.44 145.16 122.08
C ALA A 46 -24.51 144.34 121.34
N ARG A 47 -25.80 144.64 121.58
CA ARG A 47 -26.93 143.95 120.94
C ARG A 47 -27.37 144.56 119.60
N MET A 48 -26.89 145.75 119.24
CA MET A 48 -27.22 146.40 117.96
C MET A 48 -26.44 145.78 116.78
N THR A 49 -27.05 145.74 115.58
CA THR A 49 -26.34 145.27 114.37
C THR A 49 -25.42 146.38 113.80
N GLU A 50 -24.47 146.01 112.93
CA GLU A 50 -23.56 146.99 112.30
C GLU A 50 -24.35 148.03 111.50
N ARG A 51 -25.43 147.60 110.82
CA ARG A 51 -26.32 148.49 110.10
C ARG A 51 -27.04 149.48 111.04
N ASP A 52 -27.49 149.00 112.20
CA ASP A 52 -28.16 149.87 113.19
C ASP A 52 -27.18 150.88 113.81
N LEU A 53 -25.91 150.52 113.97
CA LEU A 53 -24.87 151.42 114.46
C LEU A 53 -24.51 152.48 113.41
N VAL A 54 -24.35 152.11 112.14
CA VAL A 54 -24.19 153.06 111.02
C VAL A 54 -25.32 154.10 111.05
N GLU A 55 -26.57 153.63 111.13
CA GLU A 55 -27.74 154.50 111.14
C GLU A 55 -27.81 155.38 112.40
N HIS A 56 -27.34 154.88 113.56
CA HIS A 56 -27.22 155.67 114.79
C HIS A 56 -26.21 156.81 114.66
N ARG A 57 -25.05 156.57 114.02
CA ARG A 57 -24.00 157.58 113.78
C ARG A 57 -24.40 158.59 112.73
N GLU A 58 -25.08 158.17 111.67
CA GLU A 58 -25.61 159.08 110.65
C GLU A 58 -26.69 160.02 111.20
N ARG A 59 -27.47 159.59 112.21
CA ARG A 59 -28.43 160.47 112.91
C ARG A 59 -27.81 161.44 113.92
N THR A 60 -26.61 161.17 114.45
CA THR A 60 -26.01 161.93 115.56
C THR A 60 -24.66 162.58 115.26
N GLY A 61 -24.06 162.36 114.08
CA GLY A 61 -22.76 162.93 113.67
C GLY A 61 -22.85 164.18 112.78
N SER A 62 -21.76 164.96 112.70
CA SER A 62 -21.67 166.20 111.89
C SER A 62 -21.22 165.96 110.42
N PRO A 63 -21.71 166.75 109.43
CA PRO A 63 -21.46 166.55 108.00
C PRO A 63 -20.09 167.08 107.48
N VAL A 64 -19.54 166.42 106.45
CA VAL A 64 -18.20 166.65 105.82
C VAL A 64 -18.24 167.71 104.69
N PRO A 65 -17.22 168.59 104.51
CA PRO A 65 -17.25 169.70 103.53
C PRO A 65 -16.70 169.41 102.11
N ARG A 66 -17.16 170.18 101.10
CA ARG A 66 -16.87 170.05 99.63
C ARG A 66 -15.47 170.56 99.20
N ARG A 67 -14.88 169.96 98.14
CA ARG A 67 -13.51 170.23 97.57
C ARG A 67 -13.53 170.88 96.16
N SER A 68 -12.39 171.42 95.68
CA SER A 68 -12.27 172.35 94.52
C SER A 68 -11.84 171.76 93.15
N LEU A 69 -11.98 172.58 92.08
CA LEU A 69 -12.02 172.24 90.63
C LEU A 69 -10.76 171.61 90.01
N ALA A 70 -9.55 171.94 90.47
CA ALA A 70 -8.31 171.42 89.85
C ALA A 70 -8.13 169.90 90.03
N MET A 71 -8.73 169.35 91.09
CA MET A 71 -8.70 167.92 91.38
C MET A 71 -9.60 167.11 90.43
N GLN A 72 -10.62 167.75 89.84
CA GLN A 72 -11.56 167.11 88.91
C GLN A 72 -10.93 166.82 87.53
N VAL A 73 -9.95 167.63 87.09
CA VAL A 73 -9.31 167.44 85.76
C VAL A 73 -8.32 166.28 85.77
N VAL A 74 -7.54 166.13 86.84
CA VAL A 74 -6.60 164.99 87.00
C VAL A 74 -7.35 163.67 87.11
N GLU A 75 -8.50 163.67 87.78
CA GLU A 75 -9.39 162.50 87.88
C GLU A 75 -9.95 162.11 86.49
N ALA A 76 -10.36 163.09 85.68
CA ALA A 76 -10.85 162.84 84.33
C ALA A 76 -9.79 162.21 83.40
N ASP A 77 -8.53 162.63 83.49
CA ASP A 77 -7.43 162.08 82.67
C ASP A 77 -7.05 160.65 83.10
N HIS A 78 -7.02 160.39 84.42
CA HIS A 78 -6.82 159.04 84.96
C HIS A 78 -7.93 158.07 84.52
N LEU A 79 -9.19 158.51 84.54
CA LEU A 79 -10.33 157.72 84.09
C LEU A 79 -10.25 157.40 82.58
N ARG A 80 -9.75 158.32 81.75
CA ARG A 80 -9.53 158.07 80.31
C ARG A 80 -8.50 156.96 80.09
N SER A 81 -7.35 157.03 80.74
CA SER A 81 -6.31 156.00 80.61
C SER A 81 -6.75 154.64 81.14
N ALA A 82 -7.52 154.59 82.23
CA ALA A 82 -8.10 153.35 82.73
C ALA A 82 -9.12 152.74 81.74
N ALA A 83 -9.91 153.59 81.06
CA ALA A 83 -10.85 153.14 80.03
C ALA A 83 -10.14 152.59 78.78
N GLU A 84 -9.05 153.24 78.33
CA GLU A 84 -8.23 152.75 77.21
C GLU A 84 -7.55 151.42 77.54
N GLU A 85 -7.05 151.26 78.77
CA GLU A 85 -6.47 150.00 79.22
C GLU A 85 -7.52 148.88 79.30
N HIS A 86 -8.70 149.15 79.85
CA HIS A 86 -9.80 148.19 79.85
C HIS A 86 -10.25 147.82 78.43
N ALA A 87 -10.27 148.78 77.49
CA ALA A 87 -10.59 148.50 76.09
C ALA A 87 -9.54 147.58 75.44
N ARG A 88 -8.24 147.79 75.73
CA ARG A 88 -7.17 146.90 75.25
C ARG A 88 -7.27 145.50 75.83
N ILE A 89 -7.50 145.37 77.14
CA ILE A 89 -7.67 144.07 77.80
C ILE A 89 -8.91 143.34 77.25
N ALA A 90 -10.03 144.05 77.07
CA ALA A 90 -11.24 143.47 76.49
C ALA A 90 -11.02 143.02 75.03
N GLN A 91 -10.30 143.81 74.24
CA GLN A 91 -9.96 143.46 72.86
C GLN A 91 -9.03 142.25 72.79
N GLN A 92 -8.02 142.17 73.66
CA GLN A 92 -7.14 141.01 73.76
C GLN A 92 -7.92 139.76 74.20
N GLY A 93 -8.79 139.89 75.21
CA GLY A 93 -9.65 138.79 75.66
C GLY A 93 -10.60 138.30 74.56
N ARG A 94 -11.09 139.19 73.69
CA ARG A 94 -11.87 138.80 72.50
C ARG A 94 -11.02 138.00 71.50
N LEU A 95 -9.81 138.46 71.19
CA LEU A 95 -8.89 137.75 70.28
C LEU A 95 -8.49 136.38 70.84
N ASP A 96 -8.23 136.28 72.14
CA ASP A 96 -7.88 135.02 72.80
C ASP A 96 -9.08 134.04 72.79
N ALA A 97 -10.31 134.54 73.02
CA ALA A 97 -11.53 133.74 72.93
C ALA A 97 -11.79 133.26 71.49
N GLU A 98 -11.56 134.10 70.49
CA GLU A 98 -11.64 133.73 69.06
C GLU A 98 -10.60 132.67 68.70
N ALA A 99 -9.37 132.79 69.19
CA ALA A 99 -8.31 131.81 69.01
C ALA A 99 -8.65 130.46 69.66
N ALA A 100 -9.14 130.47 70.90
CA ALA A 100 -9.58 129.26 71.60
C ALA A 100 -10.77 128.59 70.89
N ALA A 101 -11.74 129.36 70.41
CA ALA A 101 -12.87 128.84 69.64
C ALA A 101 -12.43 128.24 68.30
N SER A 102 -11.45 128.86 67.63
CA SER A 102 -10.87 128.32 66.38
C SER A 102 -10.14 127.01 66.62
N LEU A 103 -9.33 126.92 67.69
CA LEU A 103 -8.63 125.70 68.07
C LEU A 103 -9.60 124.57 68.41
N ALA A 104 -10.62 124.85 69.23
CA ALA A 104 -11.65 123.86 69.59
C ALA A 104 -12.43 123.34 68.37
N ARG A 105 -12.69 124.20 67.38
CA ARG A 105 -13.31 123.77 66.11
C ARG A 105 -12.36 122.88 65.30
N ALA A 106 -11.08 123.25 65.20
CA ALA A 106 -10.08 122.45 64.50
C ALA A 106 -9.92 121.06 65.14
N GLU A 107 -9.84 120.98 66.47
CA GLU A 107 -9.77 119.72 67.23
C GLU A 107 -11.04 118.87 67.07
N ALA A 108 -12.23 119.50 67.05
CA ALA A 108 -13.50 118.81 66.81
C ALA A 108 -13.59 118.28 65.37
N GLU A 109 -13.15 119.05 64.37
CA GLU A 109 -13.10 118.61 62.97
C GLU A 109 -12.06 117.51 62.75
N GLU A 110 -10.92 117.56 63.44
CA GLU A 110 -9.92 116.49 63.43
C GLU A 110 -10.48 115.21 64.09
N SER A 111 -11.12 115.34 65.25
CA SER A 111 -11.77 114.22 65.93
C SER A 111 -12.88 113.60 65.09
N ALA A 112 -13.69 114.42 64.41
CA ALA A 112 -14.72 113.95 63.48
C ALA A 112 -14.11 113.21 62.28
N ARG A 113 -13.01 113.71 61.72
CA ARG A 113 -12.27 113.04 60.63
C ARG A 113 -11.68 111.71 61.08
N VAL A 114 -11.08 111.64 62.27
CA VAL A 114 -10.52 110.41 62.84
C VAL A 114 -11.63 109.39 63.11
N ALA A 115 -12.77 109.82 63.66
CA ALA A 115 -13.94 108.96 63.90
C ALA A 115 -14.54 108.43 62.59
N ALA A 116 -14.68 109.29 61.57
CA ALA A 116 -15.14 108.88 60.25
C ALA A 116 -14.19 107.86 59.60
N ALA A 117 -12.88 108.12 59.64
CA ALA A 117 -11.87 107.20 59.13
C ALA A 117 -11.85 105.87 59.89
N ALA A 118 -12.06 105.89 61.21
CA ALA A 118 -12.21 104.67 62.00
C ALA A 118 -13.47 103.89 61.62
N GLY A 119 -14.60 104.57 61.41
CA GLY A 119 -15.84 103.95 60.95
C GLY A 119 -15.73 103.33 59.55
N GLU A 120 -15.02 103.96 58.62
CA GLU A 120 -14.72 103.38 57.31
C GLU A 120 -13.84 102.13 57.42
N ARG A 121 -12.82 102.14 58.29
CA ARG A 121 -11.98 100.95 58.54
C ARG A 121 -12.78 99.78 59.12
N VAL A 122 -13.68 100.04 60.06
CA VAL A 122 -14.55 98.99 60.63
C VAL A 122 -15.45 98.41 59.53
N ARG A 123 -16.09 99.24 58.71
CA ARG A 123 -16.93 98.78 57.59
C ARG A 123 -16.14 97.95 56.58
N ALA A 124 -14.89 98.35 56.28
CA ALA A 124 -14.02 97.57 55.40
C ALA A 124 -13.69 96.19 56.00
N VAL A 125 -13.34 96.13 57.28
CA VAL A 125 -13.05 94.86 57.98
C VAL A 125 -14.29 93.96 58.05
N GLU A 126 -15.47 94.52 58.33
CA GLU A 126 -16.73 93.78 58.32
C GLU A 126 -17.08 93.23 56.93
N ALA A 127 -16.87 94.03 55.88
CA ALA A 127 -17.07 93.57 54.50
C ALA A 127 -16.08 92.47 54.11
N ASP A 128 -14.81 92.58 54.50
CA ASP A 128 -13.78 91.58 54.25
C ASP A 128 -14.09 90.27 55.01
N ALA A 129 -14.52 90.36 56.27
CA ALA A 129 -14.93 89.21 57.07
C ALA A 129 -16.17 88.51 56.47
N ALA A 130 -17.16 89.28 56.01
CA ALA A 130 -18.34 88.74 55.34
C ALA A 130 -17.99 88.02 54.02
N ARG A 131 -17.02 88.55 53.25
CA ARG A 131 -16.51 87.88 52.04
C ARG A 131 -15.80 86.58 52.38
N GLN A 132 -14.90 86.58 53.37
CA GLN A 132 -14.21 85.36 53.81
C GLN A 132 -15.19 84.31 54.35
N ASP A 133 -16.24 84.72 55.06
CA ASP A 133 -17.28 83.80 55.51
C ASP A 133 -18.09 83.21 54.36
N ALA A 134 -18.38 84.00 53.32
CA ALA A 134 -19.03 83.50 52.11
C ALA A 134 -18.14 82.51 51.36
N GLU A 135 -16.85 82.80 51.22
CA GLU A 135 -15.84 81.90 50.62
C GLU A 135 -15.74 80.59 51.39
N ARG A 136 -15.60 80.63 52.72
CA ARG A 136 -15.57 79.41 53.58
C ARG A 136 -16.87 78.60 53.53
N ARG A 137 -18.02 79.24 53.28
CA ARG A 137 -19.29 78.52 53.07
C ARG A 137 -19.32 77.86 51.69
N ALA A 138 -18.85 78.55 50.65
CA ALA A 138 -18.77 78.00 49.31
C ALA A 138 -17.79 76.82 49.23
N GLU A 139 -16.63 76.93 49.87
CA GLU A 139 -15.63 75.85 49.97
C GLU A 139 -16.22 74.62 50.67
N ARG A 140 -16.84 74.78 51.84
CA ARG A 140 -17.49 73.66 52.54
C ARG A 140 -18.63 73.01 51.74
N ALA A 141 -19.39 73.81 50.99
CA ALA A 141 -20.43 73.28 50.11
C ALA A 141 -19.83 72.50 48.93
N ALA A 142 -18.72 72.98 48.36
CA ALA A 142 -17.99 72.28 47.31
C ALA A 142 -17.39 70.96 47.82
N ASP A 143 -16.77 70.95 49.00
CA ASP A 143 -16.21 69.76 49.64
C ASP A 143 -17.29 68.73 49.97
N GLN A 144 -18.45 69.16 50.48
CA GLN A 144 -19.58 68.26 50.70
C GLN A 144 -20.07 67.65 49.40
N LYS A 145 -20.19 68.45 48.33
CA LYS A 145 -20.58 67.96 47.01
C LYS A 145 -19.56 66.95 46.47
N ALA A 146 -18.26 67.24 46.57
CA ALA A 146 -17.19 66.34 46.14
C ALA A 146 -17.21 65.04 46.93
N THR A 147 -17.46 65.09 48.25
CA THR A 147 -17.56 63.90 49.10
C THR A 147 -18.79 63.05 48.73
N LEU A 148 -19.93 63.67 48.45
CA LEU A 148 -21.14 62.96 48.01
C LEU A 148 -20.94 62.31 46.62
N GLN A 149 -20.28 63.00 45.69
CA GLN A 149 -19.92 62.45 44.39
C GLN A 149 -18.97 61.26 44.53
N ALA A 150 -17.91 61.39 45.33
CA ALA A 150 -16.98 60.30 45.58
C ALA A 150 -17.66 59.07 46.20
N ARG A 151 -18.62 59.27 47.13
CA ARG A 151 -19.42 58.16 47.68
C ARG A 151 -20.29 57.50 46.61
N ALA A 152 -20.98 58.30 45.79
CA ALA A 152 -21.83 57.78 44.72
C ALA A 152 -21.02 56.99 43.67
N ASP A 153 -19.81 57.45 43.34
CA ASP A 153 -18.92 56.74 42.43
C ASP A 153 -18.37 55.44 43.05
N VAL A 154 -18.00 55.46 44.34
CA VAL A 154 -17.61 54.23 45.07
C VAL A 154 -18.77 53.22 45.12
N ASP A 155 -20.00 53.67 45.38
CA ASP A 155 -21.16 52.79 45.40
C ASP A 155 -21.47 52.23 44.00
N ARG A 156 -21.29 53.03 42.95
CA ARG A 156 -21.41 52.56 41.55
C ARG A 156 -20.37 51.49 41.24
N SER A 157 -19.09 51.74 41.54
CA SER A 157 -18.02 50.76 41.32
C SER A 157 -18.21 49.49 42.14
N ARG A 158 -18.76 49.58 43.36
CA ARG A 158 -19.12 48.39 44.15
C ARG A 158 -20.26 47.60 43.53
N ALA A 159 -21.28 48.27 43.01
CA ALA A 159 -22.38 47.61 42.32
C ALA A 159 -21.92 46.93 41.02
N GLU A 160 -21.07 47.60 40.24
CA GLU A 160 -20.45 47.05 39.03
C GLU A 160 -19.58 45.82 39.35
N ALA A 161 -18.69 45.92 40.35
CA ALA A 161 -17.87 44.79 40.78
C ALA A 161 -18.69 43.62 41.31
N ALA A 162 -19.80 43.87 42.03
CA ALA A 162 -20.70 42.83 42.50
C ALA A 162 -21.44 42.14 41.33
N ALA A 163 -21.84 42.90 40.31
CA ALA A 163 -22.46 42.35 39.11
C ALA A 163 -21.46 41.51 38.29
N GLU A 164 -20.22 41.96 38.16
CA GLU A 164 -19.15 41.20 37.50
C GLU A 164 -18.82 39.91 38.26
N ALA A 165 -18.75 39.96 39.59
CA ALA A 165 -18.54 38.78 40.42
C ALA A 165 -19.67 37.77 40.25
N ALA A 166 -20.94 38.22 40.27
CA ALA A 166 -22.09 37.34 40.04
C ALA A 166 -22.07 36.70 38.65
N ALA A 167 -21.70 37.47 37.62
CA ALA A 167 -21.56 36.94 36.26
C ALA A 167 -20.39 35.95 36.13
N ALA A 168 -19.29 36.17 36.86
CA ALA A 168 -18.16 35.24 36.91
C ALA A 168 -18.56 33.93 37.59
N ASP A 169 -19.27 33.99 38.73
CA ASP A 169 -19.77 32.81 39.44
C ASP A 169 -20.74 31.99 38.57
N GLU A 170 -21.61 32.65 37.81
CA GLU A 170 -22.51 31.97 36.88
C GLU A 170 -21.74 31.25 35.75
N ARG A 171 -20.70 31.89 35.20
CA ARG A 171 -19.82 31.26 34.20
C ARG A 171 -19.08 30.06 34.77
N VAL A 172 -18.61 30.13 36.03
CA VAL A 172 -17.99 28.99 36.71
C VAL A 172 -18.98 27.85 36.87
N ARG A 173 -20.20 28.11 37.35
CA ARG A 173 -21.24 27.08 37.48
C ARG A 173 -21.59 26.44 36.14
N ALA A 174 -21.73 27.23 35.07
CA ALA A 174 -21.98 26.72 33.73
C ALA A 174 -20.82 25.84 33.22
N ALA A 175 -19.58 26.24 33.49
CA ALA A 175 -18.39 25.45 33.14
C ALA A 175 -18.31 24.13 33.93
N GLU A 176 -18.61 24.16 35.23
CA GLU A 176 -18.69 22.97 36.07
C GLU A 176 -19.79 22.01 35.60
N GLN A 177 -20.98 22.52 35.30
CA GLN A 177 -22.07 21.71 34.74
C GLN A 177 -21.65 21.05 33.43
N ARG A 178 -21.02 21.79 32.50
CA ARG A 178 -20.55 21.22 31.25
C ARG A 178 -19.43 20.20 31.45
N ALA A 179 -18.57 20.39 32.44
CA ALA A 179 -17.54 19.41 32.80
C ALA A 179 -18.17 18.10 33.32
N VAL A 180 -19.20 18.19 34.16
CA VAL A 180 -19.98 17.03 34.64
C VAL A 180 -20.67 16.33 33.48
N GLU A 181 -21.39 17.05 32.61
CA GLU A 181 -22.01 16.49 31.41
C GLU A 181 -21.01 15.76 30.52
N ARG A 182 -19.85 16.38 30.24
CA ARG A 182 -18.80 15.77 29.42
C ARG A 182 -18.19 14.54 30.07
N SER A 183 -18.10 14.50 31.39
CA SER A 183 -17.66 13.31 32.12
C SER A 183 -18.66 12.17 31.97
N ALA A 184 -19.97 12.46 32.05
CA ALA A 184 -21.04 11.50 31.83
C ALA A 184 -21.04 10.98 30.38
N GLU A 185 -20.94 11.88 29.39
CA GLU A 185 -20.78 11.53 27.96
C GLU A 185 -19.59 10.59 27.74
N ARG A 186 -18.44 10.86 28.35
CA ARG A 186 -17.27 9.97 28.24
C ARG A 186 -17.47 8.61 28.92
N THR A 187 -18.20 8.56 30.03
CA THR A 187 -18.50 7.27 30.69
C THR A 187 -19.45 6.42 29.85
N THR A 188 -20.46 7.02 29.22
CA THR A 188 -21.38 6.29 28.33
C THR A 188 -20.67 5.86 27.05
N GLU A 189 -19.83 6.70 26.46
CA GLU A 189 -19.00 6.35 25.30
C GLU A 189 -18.04 5.19 25.62
N ARG A 190 -17.37 5.22 26.77
CA ARG A 190 -16.51 4.10 27.20
C ARG A 190 -17.30 2.82 27.40
N ALA A 191 -18.46 2.86 28.06
CA ALA A 191 -19.30 1.68 28.25
C ALA A 191 -19.77 1.09 26.91
N ALA A 192 -20.17 1.93 25.95
CA ALA A 192 -20.54 1.49 24.61
C ALA A 192 -19.33 0.91 23.84
N GLY A 193 -18.15 1.53 23.98
CA GLY A 193 -16.90 1.01 23.41
C GLY A 193 -16.52 -0.34 23.99
N GLU A 194 -16.57 -0.49 25.32
CA GLU A 194 -16.32 -1.75 26.03
C GLU A 194 -17.29 -2.85 25.60
N GLN A 195 -18.59 -2.54 25.50
CA GLN A 195 -19.59 -3.47 25.00
C GLN A 195 -19.30 -3.91 23.56
N THR A 196 -18.89 -2.98 22.69
CA THR A 196 -18.50 -3.31 21.31
C THR A 196 -17.27 -4.24 21.28
N VAL A 197 -16.26 -3.96 22.11
CA VAL A 197 -15.07 -4.83 22.22
C VAL A 197 -15.44 -6.23 22.73
N GLN A 198 -16.34 -6.33 23.71
CA GLN A 198 -16.83 -7.61 24.21
C GLN A 198 -17.58 -8.42 23.12
N LEU A 199 -18.44 -7.76 22.34
CA LEU A 199 -19.14 -8.39 21.22
C LEU A 199 -18.15 -8.91 20.16
N LEU A 200 -17.19 -8.07 19.75
CA LEU A 200 -16.15 -8.49 18.81
C LEU A 200 -15.30 -9.64 19.35
N HIS A 201 -15.00 -9.66 20.65
CA HIS A 201 -14.27 -10.77 21.25
C HIS A 201 -15.08 -12.07 21.21
N ALA A 202 -16.39 -12.01 21.51
CA ALA A 202 -17.28 -13.16 21.40
C ALA A 202 -17.40 -13.67 19.95
N GLU A 203 -17.51 -12.77 18.97
CA GLU A 203 -17.53 -13.13 17.55
C GLU A 203 -16.22 -13.78 17.09
N ILE A 204 -15.06 -13.27 17.55
CA ILE A 204 -13.75 -13.87 17.26
C ILE A 204 -13.65 -15.27 17.86
N GLU A 205 -14.10 -15.47 19.10
CA GLU A 205 -14.09 -16.79 19.74
C GLU A 205 -15.04 -17.77 19.04
N MET A 206 -16.21 -17.31 18.60
CA MET A 206 -17.10 -18.13 17.76
C MET A 206 -16.43 -18.51 16.44
N ALA A 207 -15.83 -17.55 15.73
CA ALA A 207 -15.13 -17.82 14.47
C ALA A 207 -13.95 -18.79 14.65
N ARG A 208 -13.24 -18.72 15.79
CA ARG A 208 -12.19 -19.67 16.16
C ARG A 208 -12.74 -21.07 16.41
N ALA A 209 -13.87 -21.18 17.11
CA ALA A 209 -14.53 -22.46 17.35
C ALA A 209 -15.03 -23.09 16.04
N ASP A 210 -15.64 -22.30 15.16
CA ASP A 210 -16.10 -22.75 13.84
C ASP A 210 -14.92 -23.19 12.96
N ALA A 211 -13.84 -22.40 12.93
CA ALA A 211 -12.63 -22.76 12.20
C ALA A 211 -11.99 -24.05 12.74
N ALA A 212 -11.94 -24.24 14.06
CA ALA A 212 -11.43 -25.46 14.66
C ALA A 212 -12.31 -26.67 14.31
N ALA A 213 -13.64 -26.51 14.27
CA ALA A 213 -14.58 -27.55 13.85
C ALA A 213 -14.40 -27.92 12.37
N GLU A 214 -14.22 -26.93 11.48
CA GLU A 214 -13.94 -27.17 10.05
C GLU A 214 -12.59 -27.87 9.84
N VAL A 215 -11.54 -27.48 10.58
CA VAL A 215 -10.24 -28.17 10.54
C VAL A 215 -10.38 -29.62 10.98
N ALA A 216 -11.06 -29.88 12.11
CA ALA A 216 -11.29 -31.24 12.57
C ALA A 216 -12.09 -32.07 11.54
N ALA A 217 -13.12 -31.49 10.92
CA ALA A 217 -13.89 -32.14 9.87
C ALA A 217 -13.03 -32.42 8.61
N ALA A 218 -12.14 -31.51 8.24
CA ALA A 218 -11.22 -31.69 7.12
C ALA A 218 -10.18 -32.80 7.40
N GLU A 219 -9.64 -32.86 8.63
CA GLU A 219 -8.74 -33.92 9.05
C GLU A 219 -9.41 -35.30 9.05
N GLU A 220 -10.66 -35.42 9.49
CA GLU A 220 -11.41 -36.67 9.40
C GLU A 220 -11.65 -37.08 7.93
N ARG A 221 -12.00 -36.13 7.05
CA ARG A 221 -12.13 -36.41 5.60
C ARG A 221 -10.81 -36.87 4.99
N ALA A 222 -9.69 -36.26 5.39
CA ALA A 222 -8.36 -36.66 4.93
C ALA A 222 -8.01 -38.08 5.40
N ARG A 223 -8.23 -38.40 6.68
CA ARG A 223 -8.02 -39.76 7.23
C ARG A 223 -8.89 -40.79 6.53
N ALA A 224 -10.16 -40.47 6.24
CA ALA A 224 -11.04 -41.36 5.49
C ALA A 224 -10.56 -41.58 4.04
N ALA A 225 -10.06 -40.53 3.37
CA ALA A 225 -9.52 -40.63 2.03
C ALA A 225 -8.23 -41.46 1.97
N GLU A 226 -7.33 -41.27 2.95
CA GLU A 226 -6.11 -42.08 3.10
C GLU A 226 -6.45 -43.55 3.35
N ALA A 227 -7.42 -43.86 4.22
CA ALA A 227 -7.89 -45.21 4.46
C ALA A 227 -8.42 -45.87 3.17
N ARG A 228 -9.23 -45.14 2.38
CA ARG A 228 -9.70 -45.63 1.06
C ARG A 228 -8.58 -45.80 0.05
N ALA A 229 -7.56 -44.94 0.07
CA ALA A 229 -6.40 -45.08 -0.80
C ALA A 229 -5.57 -46.33 -0.44
N ALA A 230 -5.42 -46.62 0.85
CA ALA A 230 -4.77 -47.82 1.37
C ALA A 230 -5.57 -49.10 1.03
N GLU A 231 -6.89 -49.06 1.16
CA GLU A 231 -7.77 -50.17 0.73
C GLU A 231 -7.59 -50.45 -0.77
N ARG A 232 -7.67 -49.43 -1.62
CA ARG A 232 -7.45 -49.58 -3.07
C ARG A 232 -6.04 -50.00 -3.46
N SER A 233 -5.02 -49.72 -2.64
CA SER A 233 -3.67 -50.21 -2.91
C SER A 233 -3.54 -51.68 -2.53
N ALA A 234 -4.18 -52.10 -1.42
CA ALA A 234 -4.27 -53.50 -1.01
C ALA A 234 -5.06 -54.35 -2.04
N GLU A 235 -6.21 -53.86 -2.52
CA GLU A 235 -6.98 -54.50 -3.59
C GLU A 235 -6.14 -54.71 -4.85
N ARG A 236 -5.46 -53.65 -5.33
CA ARG A 236 -4.58 -53.75 -6.51
C ARG A 236 -3.41 -54.70 -6.29
N ALA A 237 -2.87 -54.79 -5.08
CA ALA A 237 -1.83 -55.76 -4.76
C ALA A 237 -2.37 -57.20 -4.80
N ALA A 238 -3.57 -57.43 -4.28
CA ALA A 238 -4.24 -58.74 -4.34
C ALA A 238 -4.60 -59.14 -5.79
N GLU A 239 -5.11 -58.20 -6.60
CA GLU A 239 -5.35 -58.41 -8.04
C GLU A 239 -4.07 -58.76 -8.81
N ARG A 240 -2.95 -58.08 -8.50
CA ARG A 240 -1.65 -58.42 -9.11
C ARG A 240 -1.17 -59.80 -8.71
N ALA A 241 -1.29 -60.16 -7.43
CA ALA A 241 -0.91 -61.49 -6.96
C ALA A 241 -1.73 -62.59 -7.66
N THR A 242 -3.05 -62.42 -7.77
CA THR A 242 -3.91 -63.40 -8.48
C THR A 242 -3.63 -63.45 -9.99
N ALA A 243 -3.38 -62.30 -10.63
CA ALA A 243 -2.97 -62.26 -12.03
C ALA A 243 -1.60 -62.93 -12.26
N GLU A 244 -0.64 -62.71 -11.36
CA GLU A 244 0.68 -63.37 -11.41
C GLU A 244 0.55 -64.89 -11.23
N GLU A 245 -0.27 -65.36 -10.30
CA GLU A 245 -0.57 -66.79 -10.13
C GLU A 245 -1.18 -67.40 -11.39
N ALA A 246 -2.15 -66.71 -12.02
CA ALA A 246 -2.76 -67.15 -13.27
C ALA A 246 -1.72 -67.23 -14.41
N VAL A 247 -0.83 -66.23 -14.53
CA VAL A 247 0.27 -66.26 -15.50
C VAL A 247 1.23 -67.42 -15.24
N GLN A 248 1.56 -67.70 -13.97
CA GLN A 248 2.42 -68.84 -13.61
C GLN A 248 1.74 -70.18 -13.92
N GLN A 249 0.43 -70.31 -13.69
CA GLN A 249 -0.33 -71.49 -14.09
C GLN A 249 -0.27 -71.69 -15.61
N VAL A 250 -0.54 -70.65 -16.40
CA VAL A 250 -0.46 -70.71 -17.87
C VAL A 250 0.95 -71.09 -18.33
N ARG A 251 2.01 -70.57 -17.69
CA ARG A 251 3.40 -70.95 -18.00
C ARG A 251 3.65 -72.43 -17.73
N ARG A 252 3.22 -72.96 -16.59
CA ARG A 252 3.35 -74.40 -16.28
C ARG A 252 2.57 -75.27 -17.26
N GLU A 253 1.36 -74.86 -17.63
CA GLU A 253 0.55 -75.55 -18.64
C GLU A 253 1.22 -75.52 -20.02
N LEU A 254 1.80 -74.38 -20.43
CA LEU A 254 2.57 -74.27 -21.67
C LEU A 254 3.83 -75.12 -21.64
N GLU A 255 4.55 -75.17 -20.52
CA GLU A 255 5.71 -76.06 -20.35
C GLU A 255 5.31 -77.53 -20.44
N LYS A 256 4.19 -77.91 -19.81
CA LYS A 256 3.63 -79.26 -19.92
C LYS A 256 3.25 -79.57 -21.37
N VAL A 257 2.53 -78.70 -22.06
CA VAL A 257 2.17 -78.88 -23.48
C VAL A 257 3.42 -78.99 -24.36
N ARG A 258 4.47 -78.20 -24.09
CA ARG A 258 5.75 -78.33 -24.82
C ARG A 258 6.44 -79.66 -24.55
N ALA A 259 6.41 -80.14 -23.31
CA ALA A 259 6.98 -81.44 -22.94
C ALA A 259 6.20 -82.59 -23.58
N ASP A 260 4.86 -82.56 -23.51
CA ASP A 260 3.97 -83.54 -24.14
C ASP A 260 4.14 -83.53 -25.66
N ALA A 261 4.19 -82.35 -26.29
CA ALA A 261 4.45 -82.22 -27.73
C ALA A 261 5.85 -82.72 -28.12
N ALA A 262 6.88 -82.47 -27.29
CA ALA A 262 8.22 -83.01 -27.52
C ALA A 262 8.24 -84.54 -27.40
N ALA A 263 7.51 -85.10 -26.45
CA ALA A 263 7.34 -86.54 -26.28
C ALA A 263 6.59 -87.17 -27.47
N GLU A 264 5.50 -86.55 -27.93
CA GLU A 264 4.76 -86.96 -29.14
C GLU A 264 5.63 -86.90 -30.39
N VAL A 265 6.41 -85.83 -30.57
CA VAL A 265 7.36 -85.74 -31.70
C VAL A 265 8.45 -86.80 -31.60
N ALA A 266 8.95 -87.10 -30.39
CA ALA A 266 9.92 -88.17 -30.19
C ALA A 266 9.33 -89.56 -30.46
N ALA A 267 8.10 -89.82 -30.02
CA ALA A 267 7.36 -91.04 -30.30
C ALA A 267 7.07 -91.20 -31.80
N ALA A 268 6.61 -90.14 -32.47
CA ALA A 268 6.38 -90.12 -33.91
C ALA A 268 7.67 -90.34 -34.70
N ARG A 269 8.80 -89.75 -34.28
CA ARG A 269 10.12 -90.01 -34.89
C ARG A 269 10.59 -91.44 -34.63
N GLY A 270 10.36 -91.98 -33.44
CA GLY A 270 10.64 -93.37 -33.10
C GLY A 270 9.84 -94.35 -33.95
N GLN A 271 8.53 -94.09 -34.12
CA GLN A 271 7.66 -94.87 -34.99
C GLN A 271 8.09 -94.76 -36.46
N ALA A 272 8.36 -93.56 -36.95
CA ALA A 272 8.85 -93.36 -38.32
C ALA A 272 10.19 -94.07 -38.56
N ALA A 273 11.11 -94.04 -37.59
CA ALA A 273 12.37 -94.78 -37.68
C ALA A 273 12.15 -96.30 -37.67
N ALA A 274 11.21 -96.80 -36.86
CA ALA A 274 10.84 -98.21 -36.83
C ALA A 274 10.16 -98.65 -38.14
N ASP A 275 9.27 -97.84 -38.70
CA ASP A 275 8.61 -98.09 -39.99
C ASP A 275 9.64 -98.09 -41.13
N VAL A 276 10.60 -97.16 -41.12
CA VAL A 276 11.72 -97.12 -42.07
C VAL A 276 12.61 -98.35 -41.91
N ALA A 277 12.93 -98.77 -40.68
CA ALA A 277 13.71 -99.98 -40.44
C ALA A 277 12.96 -101.24 -40.92
N ALA A 278 11.67 -101.35 -40.64
CA ALA A 278 10.81 -102.43 -41.12
C ALA A 278 10.69 -102.45 -42.65
N ALA A 279 10.58 -101.27 -43.28
CA ALA A 279 10.60 -101.15 -44.74
C ALA A 279 11.97 -101.54 -45.32
N HIS A 280 13.08 -101.20 -44.66
CA HIS A 280 14.41 -101.63 -45.06
C HIS A 280 14.61 -103.14 -44.88
N GLU A 281 14.13 -103.75 -43.79
CA GLU A 281 14.18 -105.19 -43.59
C GLU A 281 13.30 -105.93 -44.60
N ALA A 282 12.10 -105.43 -44.88
CA ALA A 282 11.22 -105.96 -45.92
C ALA A 282 11.87 -105.84 -47.30
N ALA A 283 12.43 -104.68 -47.64
CA ALA A 283 13.18 -104.49 -48.88
C ALA A 283 14.43 -105.37 -48.94
N ALA A 284 15.16 -105.55 -47.84
CA ALA A 284 16.32 -106.45 -47.79
C ALA A 284 15.90 -107.91 -47.91
N ALA A 285 14.77 -108.31 -47.34
CA ALA A 285 14.19 -109.64 -47.49
C ALA A 285 13.69 -109.87 -48.93
N GLU A 286 13.08 -108.87 -49.57
CA GLU A 286 12.72 -108.90 -50.98
C GLU A 286 13.96 -108.95 -51.88
N ILE A 287 15.00 -108.16 -51.58
CA ILE A 287 16.29 -108.22 -52.27
C ILE A 287 16.92 -109.59 -52.08
N ALA A 288 16.90 -110.17 -50.87
CA ALA A 288 17.43 -111.50 -50.62
C ALA A 288 16.60 -112.59 -51.32
N ALA A 289 15.27 -112.45 -51.37
CA ALA A 289 14.39 -113.33 -52.11
C ALA A 289 14.60 -113.20 -53.63
N ALA A 290 14.80 -111.98 -54.13
CA ALA A 290 15.13 -111.67 -55.51
C ALA A 290 16.53 -112.14 -55.86
N GLN A 291 17.51 -112.07 -54.95
CA GLN A 291 18.85 -112.62 -55.12
C GLN A 291 18.84 -114.14 -55.05
N LYS A 292 18.00 -114.75 -54.22
CA LYS A 292 17.83 -116.20 -54.17
C LYS A 292 17.09 -116.72 -55.41
N ALA A 293 16.09 -115.98 -55.90
CA ALA A 293 15.44 -116.22 -57.17
C ALA A 293 16.40 -115.99 -58.34
N ALA A 294 17.22 -114.94 -58.30
CA ALA A 294 18.28 -114.68 -59.26
C ALA A 294 19.40 -115.71 -59.17
N ALA A 295 19.72 -116.28 -58.00
CA ALA A 295 20.68 -117.35 -57.84
C ALA A 295 20.11 -118.70 -58.30
N ALA A 296 18.81 -118.92 -58.11
CA ALA A 296 18.09 -120.05 -58.69
C ALA A 296 17.98 -119.92 -60.21
N ASP A 297 17.73 -118.71 -60.71
CA ASP A 297 17.76 -118.38 -62.13
C ASP A 297 19.19 -118.41 -62.66
N VAL A 298 20.22 -118.01 -61.92
CA VAL A 298 21.64 -118.17 -62.30
C VAL A 298 22.01 -119.63 -62.31
N ALA A 299 21.59 -120.46 -61.36
CA ALA A 299 21.78 -121.92 -61.43
C ALA A 299 21.02 -122.52 -62.64
N ARG A 300 19.83 -121.98 -62.96
CA ARG A 300 19.07 -122.32 -64.17
C ARG A 300 19.77 -121.82 -65.44
N TRP A 301 20.40 -120.66 -65.39
CA TRP A 301 21.17 -120.00 -66.44
C TRP A 301 22.58 -120.57 -66.57
N GLU A 302 23.12 -121.26 -65.57
CA GLU A 302 24.38 -122.00 -65.55
C GLU A 302 24.16 -123.41 -66.14
N GLY A 303 23.02 -124.04 -65.80
CA GLY A 303 22.50 -125.19 -66.54
C GLY A 303 22.17 -124.85 -68.00
N HIS A 304 21.57 -123.68 -68.23
CA HIS A 304 21.32 -123.12 -69.57
C HIS A 304 22.61 -122.53 -70.17
N ALA A 305 23.69 -122.26 -69.43
CA ALA A 305 24.97 -121.75 -69.95
C ALA A 305 25.84 -122.89 -70.47
N LEU A 306 25.75 -124.08 -69.86
CA LEU A 306 26.30 -125.30 -70.46
C LEU A 306 25.52 -125.72 -71.72
N ASP A 307 24.22 -125.40 -71.81
CA ASP A 307 23.42 -125.54 -73.04
C ASP A 307 23.57 -124.36 -74.03
N MET A 308 23.96 -123.16 -73.56
CA MET A 308 24.21 -121.95 -74.37
C MET A 308 25.66 -121.80 -74.81
N GLU A 309 26.64 -122.44 -74.20
CA GLU A 309 27.99 -122.56 -74.77
C GLU A 309 27.94 -123.40 -76.08
N ARG A 310 26.88 -124.21 -76.25
CA ARG A 310 26.49 -124.85 -77.52
C ARG A 310 25.71 -123.95 -78.48
N TRP A 311 25.04 -122.89 -78.01
CA TRP A 311 24.15 -122.03 -78.82
C TRP A 311 24.73 -120.63 -79.13
N ALA A 312 25.62 -120.11 -78.30
CA ALA A 312 26.17 -118.74 -78.35
C ALA A 312 27.62 -118.71 -78.87
N ARG A 313 27.93 -119.60 -79.83
CA ARG A 313 28.85 -119.31 -80.94
C ARG A 313 28.15 -118.47 -82.04
N ALA A 314 26.92 -118.02 -81.78
CA ALA A 314 26.13 -117.16 -82.64
C ALA A 314 25.58 -115.97 -81.83
N GLU A 315 25.91 -114.78 -82.33
CA GLU A 315 25.33 -113.46 -82.06
C GLU A 315 25.46 -112.81 -80.67
N VAL A 316 26.30 -111.76 -80.67
CA VAL A 316 26.59 -110.78 -79.63
C VAL A 316 25.91 -109.43 -79.98
N ALA A 317 25.49 -108.71 -78.94
CA ALA A 317 25.39 -107.25 -78.80
C ALA A 317 24.24 -106.46 -79.45
N THR A 318 23.59 -105.64 -78.61
CA THR A 318 23.26 -104.25 -78.94
C THR A 318 23.64 -103.33 -77.77
N HIS A 319 24.44 -102.31 -78.06
CA HIS A 319 24.86 -101.21 -77.18
C HIS A 319 23.87 -100.04 -77.31
N LEU A 320 23.50 -99.40 -76.19
CA LEU A 320 22.66 -98.20 -76.13
C LEU A 320 23.47 -96.94 -76.50
N LEU A 321 23.00 -96.15 -77.47
CA LEU A 321 23.57 -94.86 -77.89
C LEU A 321 23.02 -93.71 -77.02
N THR A 322 23.89 -92.82 -76.52
CA THR A 322 23.54 -91.64 -75.70
C THR A 322 23.70 -90.33 -76.49
N ILE A 323 22.65 -89.50 -76.55
CA ILE A 323 22.69 -88.15 -77.15
C ILE A 323 23.52 -87.21 -76.25
N PRO A 324 24.57 -86.54 -76.76
CA PRO A 324 25.40 -85.64 -75.97
C PRO A 324 24.64 -84.33 -75.67
N ILE A 325 24.71 -83.88 -74.40
CA ILE A 325 24.11 -82.62 -73.95
C ILE A 325 25.21 -81.54 -73.92
N PRO A 326 25.03 -80.36 -74.54
CA PRO A 326 26.02 -79.30 -74.48
C PRO A 326 26.14 -78.74 -73.05
N PRO A 327 27.37 -78.40 -72.63
CA PRO A 327 27.59 -77.62 -71.41
C PRO A 327 26.79 -76.31 -71.44
N PHE A 328 26.34 -75.85 -70.27
CA PHE A 328 25.47 -74.67 -70.14
C PHE A 328 26.06 -73.43 -70.83
N GLU A 329 27.39 -73.30 -70.78
CA GLU A 329 28.15 -72.20 -71.34
C GLU A 329 28.07 -72.11 -72.88
N VAL A 330 27.84 -73.24 -73.55
CA VAL A 330 27.83 -73.36 -75.03
C VAL A 330 26.39 -73.44 -75.58
N ARG A 331 25.43 -73.80 -74.75
CA ARG A 331 24.04 -74.14 -75.13
C ARG A 331 23.33 -73.03 -75.91
N SER A 332 23.53 -71.77 -75.54
CA SER A 332 22.88 -70.63 -76.20
C SER A 332 23.18 -70.52 -77.71
N ARG A 333 24.29 -71.12 -78.19
CA ARG A 333 24.69 -71.10 -79.61
C ARG A 333 24.75 -72.47 -80.26
N ALA A 334 24.33 -73.54 -79.56
CA ALA A 334 24.32 -74.92 -80.03
C ALA A 334 22.91 -75.44 -80.41
N GLY A 335 21.88 -74.60 -80.27
CA GLY A 335 20.48 -75.02 -80.41
C GLY A 335 20.09 -75.56 -81.79
N SER A 336 20.71 -75.08 -82.88
CA SER A 336 20.49 -75.64 -84.22
C SER A 336 20.96 -77.10 -84.30
N VAL A 337 22.18 -77.38 -83.81
CA VAL A 337 22.77 -78.73 -83.76
C VAL A 337 22.00 -79.66 -82.84
N GLU A 338 21.63 -79.20 -81.64
CA GLU A 338 20.78 -80.00 -80.71
C GLU A 338 19.44 -80.38 -81.38
N SER A 339 18.76 -79.41 -82.02
CA SER A 339 17.49 -79.67 -82.71
C SER A 339 17.63 -80.71 -83.80
N THR A 340 18.69 -80.66 -84.62
CA THR A 340 18.86 -81.62 -85.72
C THR A 340 19.22 -83.02 -85.22
N ILE A 341 20.07 -83.15 -84.20
CA ILE A 341 20.40 -84.46 -83.59
C ILE A 341 19.16 -85.07 -82.91
N ASP A 342 18.37 -84.28 -82.20
CA ASP A 342 17.11 -84.73 -81.61
C ASP A 342 16.11 -85.18 -82.68
N THR A 343 15.99 -84.43 -83.78
CA THR A 343 15.13 -84.79 -84.91
C THR A 343 15.58 -86.13 -85.54
N LEU A 344 16.90 -86.36 -85.69
CA LEU A 344 17.45 -87.63 -86.17
C LEU A 344 17.22 -88.78 -85.19
N TYR A 345 17.32 -88.54 -83.88
CA TYR A 345 16.99 -89.54 -82.88
C TYR A 345 15.51 -89.92 -82.90
N GLN A 346 14.61 -88.95 -83.13
CA GLN A 346 13.18 -89.24 -83.31
C GLN A 346 12.92 -90.09 -84.56
N ILE A 347 13.63 -89.85 -85.67
CA ILE A 347 13.59 -90.71 -86.86
C ILE A 347 14.11 -92.12 -86.54
N ASP A 348 15.26 -92.24 -85.86
CA ASP A 348 15.81 -93.53 -85.42
C ASP A 348 14.83 -94.29 -84.53
N HIS A 349 14.18 -93.61 -83.58
CA HIS A 349 13.19 -94.20 -82.70
C HIS A 349 11.95 -94.69 -83.46
N VAL A 350 11.44 -93.91 -84.40
CA VAL A 350 10.32 -94.33 -85.27
C VAL A 350 10.69 -95.58 -86.06
N LEU A 351 11.91 -95.64 -86.61
CA LEU A 351 12.39 -96.80 -87.36
C LEU A 351 12.66 -98.01 -86.45
N GLU A 352 13.14 -97.81 -85.23
CA GLU A 352 13.34 -98.88 -84.24
C GLU A 352 11.99 -99.48 -83.81
N VAL A 353 10.96 -98.65 -83.61
CA VAL A 353 9.60 -99.12 -83.34
C VAL A 353 9.04 -99.91 -84.52
N ALA A 354 9.27 -99.45 -85.76
CA ALA A 354 8.90 -100.19 -86.96
C ALA A 354 9.66 -101.54 -87.10
N LEU A 355 10.92 -101.60 -86.67
CA LEU A 355 11.72 -102.84 -86.63
C LEU A 355 11.29 -103.79 -85.50
N GLY A 356 10.67 -103.27 -84.44
CA GLY A 356 10.24 -103.98 -83.23
C GLY A 356 9.14 -105.04 -83.41
N GLY A 357 8.71 -105.31 -84.65
CA GLY A 357 8.18 -106.61 -85.08
C GLY A 357 7.18 -107.26 -84.13
N GLY A 358 6.05 -106.60 -83.83
CA GLY A 358 4.83 -107.32 -83.46
C GLY A 358 4.20 -107.07 -82.09
N LYS A 359 4.64 -106.10 -81.27
CA LYS A 359 3.95 -105.76 -80.00
C LYS A 359 3.96 -104.28 -79.62
N SER A 360 4.00 -103.37 -80.60
CA SER A 360 3.81 -101.94 -80.37
C SER A 360 2.50 -101.48 -81.01
N SER A 361 1.61 -100.87 -80.23
CA SER A 361 0.37 -100.25 -80.72
C SER A 361 0.62 -98.87 -81.37
N PHE A 362 1.88 -98.50 -81.56
CA PHE A 362 2.29 -97.23 -82.14
C PHE A 362 2.41 -97.39 -83.66
N VAL A 363 1.44 -96.84 -84.39
CA VAL A 363 1.54 -96.66 -85.84
C VAL A 363 2.29 -95.34 -86.05
N PRO A 364 3.47 -95.34 -86.71
CA PRO A 364 4.17 -94.10 -87.02
C PRO A 364 3.26 -93.13 -87.77
N ASP A 365 3.09 -91.92 -87.24
CA ASP A 365 2.40 -90.86 -87.96
C ASP A 365 3.24 -90.47 -89.18
N ARG A 366 2.68 -90.74 -90.37
CA ARG A 366 3.34 -90.51 -91.66
C ARG A 366 3.69 -89.04 -91.85
N ASP A 367 2.74 -88.14 -91.59
CA ASP A 367 2.93 -86.71 -91.85
C ASP A 367 3.91 -86.13 -90.84
N PHE A 368 3.90 -86.63 -89.59
CA PHE A 368 4.92 -86.33 -88.59
C PHE A 368 6.32 -86.76 -89.06
N THR A 369 6.47 -88.01 -89.50
CA THR A 369 7.77 -88.56 -89.90
C THR A 369 8.32 -87.87 -91.16
N LEU A 370 7.46 -87.59 -92.14
CA LEU A 370 7.85 -86.82 -93.34
C LEU A 370 8.27 -85.39 -92.99
N ASN A 371 7.62 -84.74 -92.01
CA ASN A 371 8.05 -83.43 -91.52
C ASN A 371 9.42 -83.51 -90.80
N LEU A 372 9.69 -84.56 -90.03
CA LEU A 372 11.01 -84.76 -89.42
C LEU A 372 12.09 -84.94 -90.49
N ILE A 373 11.80 -85.73 -91.54
CA ILE A 373 12.69 -85.95 -92.68
C ILE A 373 13.01 -84.62 -93.37
N LEU A 374 12.00 -83.84 -93.71
CA LEU A 374 12.17 -82.53 -94.35
C LEU A 374 13.02 -81.61 -93.47
N LYS A 375 12.73 -81.56 -92.17
CA LYS A 375 13.47 -80.74 -91.21
C LYS A 375 14.95 -81.15 -91.12
N VAL A 376 15.26 -82.45 -91.14
CA VAL A 376 16.66 -82.92 -91.19
C VAL A 376 17.30 -82.54 -92.52
N GLN A 377 16.62 -82.71 -93.66
CA GLN A 377 17.17 -82.32 -94.97
C GLN A 377 17.51 -80.83 -95.06
N GLU A 378 16.67 -79.96 -94.48
CA GLU A 378 16.90 -78.51 -94.43
C GLU A 378 18.04 -78.14 -93.48
N GLN A 379 18.13 -78.77 -92.31
CA GLN A 379 19.02 -78.34 -91.24
C GLN A 379 20.39 -79.04 -91.25
N ALA A 380 20.47 -80.27 -91.74
CA ALA A 380 21.68 -81.10 -91.69
C ALA A 380 22.85 -80.51 -92.48
N GLU A 381 22.59 -79.69 -93.51
CA GLU A 381 23.66 -79.01 -94.25
C GLU A 381 24.41 -78.01 -93.39
N GLU A 382 23.70 -77.32 -92.50
CA GLU A 382 24.31 -76.32 -91.63
C GLU A 382 25.00 -76.95 -90.42
N VAL A 383 24.65 -78.19 -90.03
CA VAL A 383 25.21 -78.86 -88.84
C VAL A 383 26.74 -78.94 -88.86
N PRO A 384 27.43 -79.51 -89.88
CA PRO A 384 28.89 -79.55 -89.85
C PRO A 384 29.54 -78.16 -89.93
N ARG A 385 28.92 -77.18 -90.59
CA ARG A 385 29.41 -75.79 -90.58
C ARG A 385 29.27 -75.16 -89.20
N ASP A 386 28.11 -75.34 -88.56
CA ASP A 386 27.82 -74.86 -87.22
C ASP A 386 28.73 -75.50 -86.18
N LEU A 387 28.99 -76.81 -86.29
CA LEU A 387 29.93 -77.54 -85.43
C LEU A 387 31.37 -77.06 -85.60
N ALA A 388 31.85 -76.88 -86.84
CA ALA A 388 33.20 -76.39 -87.11
C ALA A 388 33.39 -74.93 -86.65
N ALA A 389 32.36 -74.10 -86.75
CA ALA A 389 32.38 -72.72 -86.29
C ALA A 389 32.05 -72.55 -84.79
N LEU A 390 31.68 -73.62 -84.07
CA LEU A 390 31.15 -73.48 -82.72
C LEU A 390 32.20 -72.93 -81.74
N SER A 391 33.43 -73.41 -81.83
CA SER A 391 34.54 -72.98 -80.96
C SER A 391 35.02 -71.56 -81.28
N THR A 392 35.00 -71.14 -82.55
CA THR A 392 35.45 -69.79 -82.99
C THR A 392 34.48 -68.67 -82.60
N ARG A 393 33.25 -69.02 -82.20
CA ARG A 393 32.24 -68.07 -81.71
C ARG A 393 32.56 -67.56 -80.30
N TYR A 394 33.46 -68.20 -79.56
CA TYR A 394 33.79 -67.83 -78.18
C TYR A 394 35.20 -67.23 -78.10
N ALA A 395 35.35 -66.23 -77.23
CA ALA A 395 36.64 -65.59 -76.94
C ALA A 395 37.29 -66.13 -75.65
N ASP A 396 36.48 -66.74 -74.77
CA ASP A 396 36.94 -67.32 -73.52
C ASP A 396 37.50 -68.74 -73.73
N GLU A 397 38.70 -69.00 -73.24
CA GLU A 397 39.45 -70.24 -73.52
C GLU A 397 38.73 -71.49 -72.96
N ALA A 398 38.06 -71.37 -71.80
CA ALA A 398 37.28 -72.47 -71.23
C ALA A 398 36.03 -72.76 -72.07
N GLN A 399 35.35 -71.73 -72.57
CA GLN A 399 34.21 -71.89 -73.48
C GLN A 399 34.64 -72.45 -74.85
N VAL A 400 35.80 -72.05 -75.38
CA VAL A 400 36.37 -72.61 -76.61
C VAL A 400 36.64 -74.11 -76.47
N ALA A 401 37.25 -74.53 -75.35
CA ALA A 401 37.53 -75.94 -75.07
C ALA A 401 36.25 -76.77 -74.90
N ALA A 402 35.26 -76.25 -74.15
CA ALA A 402 33.97 -76.89 -73.97
C ALA A 402 33.19 -77.02 -75.29
N ALA A 403 33.22 -75.96 -76.12
CA ALA A 403 32.60 -75.96 -77.43
C ALA A 403 33.27 -76.94 -78.39
N ALA A 404 34.61 -77.04 -78.38
CA ALA A 404 35.35 -78.03 -79.17
C ALA A 404 35.03 -79.47 -78.74
N GLY A 405 34.97 -79.73 -77.43
CA GLY A 405 34.60 -81.04 -76.89
C GLY A 405 33.17 -81.46 -77.24
N TYR A 406 32.21 -80.54 -77.08
CA TYR A 406 30.84 -80.78 -77.50
C TYR A 406 30.72 -80.98 -79.02
N ALA A 407 31.46 -80.20 -79.83
CA ALA A 407 31.36 -80.31 -81.27
C ALA A 407 31.81 -81.68 -81.80
N VAL A 408 32.85 -82.27 -81.20
CA VAL A 408 33.28 -83.64 -81.50
C VAL A 408 32.20 -84.65 -81.11
N ALA A 409 31.72 -84.60 -79.87
CA ALA A 409 30.72 -85.55 -79.38
C ALA A 409 29.40 -85.47 -80.17
N ALA A 410 28.92 -84.25 -80.47
CA ALA A 410 27.73 -84.01 -81.26
C ALA A 410 27.90 -84.47 -82.72
N GLY A 411 29.08 -84.23 -83.32
CA GLY A 411 29.40 -84.73 -84.66
C GLY A 411 29.43 -86.26 -84.73
N ASP A 412 29.98 -86.92 -83.72
CA ASP A 412 30.01 -88.39 -83.65
C ASP A 412 28.62 -88.98 -83.41
N ALA A 413 27.81 -88.36 -82.55
CA ALA A 413 26.42 -88.76 -82.34
C ALA A 413 25.57 -88.57 -83.60
N PHE A 414 25.71 -87.45 -84.30
CA PHE A 414 25.05 -87.17 -85.57
C PHE A 414 25.38 -88.25 -86.61
N ARG A 415 26.68 -88.59 -86.77
CA ARG A 415 27.13 -89.64 -87.70
C ARG A 415 26.63 -91.03 -87.30
N ALA A 416 26.71 -91.36 -86.00
CA ALA A 416 26.25 -92.65 -85.49
C ALA A 416 24.74 -92.84 -85.68
N LEU A 417 23.94 -91.80 -85.46
CA LEU A 417 22.50 -91.82 -85.71
C LEU A 417 22.19 -92.00 -87.19
N LEU A 418 22.87 -91.29 -88.10
CA LEU A 418 22.69 -91.49 -89.54
C LEU A 418 23.03 -92.93 -89.97
N GLN A 419 24.11 -93.50 -89.42
CA GLN A 419 24.49 -94.90 -89.68
C GLN A 419 23.45 -95.89 -89.14
N ARG A 420 22.89 -95.64 -87.96
CA ARG A 420 21.86 -96.49 -87.37
C ARG A 420 20.54 -96.40 -88.14
N VAL A 421 20.14 -95.19 -88.52
CA VAL A 421 18.99 -94.93 -89.39
C VAL A 421 19.17 -95.63 -90.75
N ASP A 422 20.34 -95.55 -91.37
CA ASP A 422 20.63 -96.28 -92.63
C ASP A 422 20.60 -97.80 -92.46
N ALA A 423 21.18 -98.31 -91.38
CA ALA A 423 21.10 -99.74 -91.06
C ALA A 423 19.66 -100.19 -90.80
N ALA A 424 18.86 -99.35 -90.14
CA ALA A 424 17.46 -99.61 -89.84
C ALA A 424 16.61 -99.61 -91.11
N VAL A 425 16.78 -98.62 -91.97
CA VAL A 425 16.13 -98.53 -93.29
C VAL A 425 16.53 -99.71 -94.18
N THR A 426 17.81 -100.08 -94.21
CA THR A 426 18.28 -101.26 -94.97
C THR A 426 17.60 -102.54 -94.47
N ARG A 427 17.42 -102.69 -93.15
CA ARG A 427 16.71 -103.84 -92.57
C ARG A 427 15.20 -103.79 -92.87
N LEU A 428 14.57 -102.62 -92.78
CA LEU A 428 13.13 -102.42 -93.04
C LEU A 428 12.76 -102.58 -94.53
N GLY A 429 13.61 -102.09 -95.44
CA GLY A 429 13.42 -102.19 -96.89
C GLY A 429 13.35 -103.63 -97.40
N THR A 430 13.81 -104.61 -96.61
CA THR A 430 13.68 -106.03 -96.94
C THR A 430 12.36 -106.68 -96.49
N ARG A 431 11.50 -106.00 -95.71
CA ARG A 431 10.41 -106.67 -94.96
C ARG A 431 8.96 -106.15 -95.11
N PHE A 432 8.61 -105.02 -95.74
CA PHE A 432 7.22 -104.48 -95.63
C PHE A 432 6.57 -103.84 -96.88
N ARG A 433 5.21 -103.82 -96.90
CA ARG A 433 4.32 -103.19 -97.91
C ARG A 433 3.47 -102.06 -97.28
N SER A 434 3.64 -100.83 -97.78
CA SER A 434 2.61 -99.81 -98.10
C SER A 434 1.74 -99.09 -97.01
N PRO A 435 2.23 -98.83 -95.79
CA PRO A 435 2.31 -97.40 -95.38
C PRO A 435 3.73 -96.98 -94.98
N ASP A 436 4.53 -97.92 -94.49
CA ASP A 436 5.93 -97.71 -94.12
C ASP A 436 6.82 -97.50 -95.34
N ALA A 437 6.37 -97.91 -96.54
CA ALA A 437 7.14 -97.77 -97.77
C ALA A 437 7.46 -96.31 -98.10
N GLU A 438 6.52 -95.39 -97.89
CA GLU A 438 6.75 -93.96 -98.15
C GLU A 438 7.67 -93.31 -97.11
N ILE A 439 7.60 -93.76 -95.85
CA ILE A 439 8.52 -93.35 -94.80
C ILE A 439 9.93 -93.87 -95.10
N ILE A 440 10.06 -95.15 -95.45
CA ILE A 440 11.33 -95.78 -95.85
C ILE A 440 11.90 -95.08 -97.08
N GLU A 441 11.09 -94.81 -98.11
CA GLU A 441 11.51 -94.03 -99.29
C GLU A 441 11.95 -92.61 -98.92
N GLY A 442 11.21 -91.92 -98.06
CA GLY A 442 11.54 -90.58 -97.58
C GLY A 442 12.86 -90.54 -96.80
N VAL A 443 13.07 -91.46 -95.85
CA VAL A 443 14.34 -91.56 -95.11
C VAL A 443 15.47 -91.98 -96.04
N THR A 444 15.24 -92.91 -96.98
CA THR A 444 16.25 -93.31 -97.98
C THR A 444 16.65 -92.13 -98.86
N ALA A 445 15.69 -91.34 -99.32
CA ALA A 445 15.94 -90.13 -100.12
C ALA A 445 16.70 -89.07 -99.33
N MET A 446 16.36 -88.87 -98.05
CA MET A 446 17.13 -88.01 -97.15
C MET A 446 18.56 -88.50 -97.00
N LEU A 447 18.80 -89.78 -96.66
CA LEU A 447 20.15 -90.31 -96.54
C LEU A 447 20.93 -90.18 -97.86
N ALA A 448 20.28 -90.40 -99.01
CA ALA A 448 20.90 -90.22 -100.32
C ALA A 448 21.28 -88.76 -100.60
N ASP A 449 20.42 -87.81 -100.26
CA ASP A 449 20.70 -86.37 -100.36
C ASP A 449 21.87 -85.97 -99.45
N LEU A 450 21.88 -86.45 -98.20
CA LEU A 450 22.97 -86.20 -97.25
C LEU A 450 24.30 -86.81 -97.72
N ARG A 451 24.31 -88.01 -98.31
CA ARG A 451 25.52 -88.59 -98.95
C ARG A 451 25.98 -87.77 -100.14
N ALA A 452 25.06 -87.33 -101.00
CA ALA A 452 25.40 -86.51 -102.17
C ALA A 452 26.02 -85.16 -101.77
N LYS A 453 25.61 -84.60 -100.62
CA LYS A 453 26.17 -83.39 -100.01
C LYS A 453 27.45 -83.64 -99.19
N GLY A 454 27.89 -84.89 -99.03
CA GLY A 454 29.08 -85.27 -98.27
C GLY A 454 28.93 -85.14 -96.74
N LEU A 455 27.70 -85.12 -96.24
CA LEU A 455 27.35 -84.94 -94.82
C LEU A 455 27.17 -86.28 -94.10
N TYR A 456 27.01 -87.36 -94.86
CA TYR A 456 26.80 -88.74 -94.42
C TYR A 456 27.79 -89.69 -95.09
#